data_AF-A0A7S2G5B6-F1
#
_entry.id   AF-A0A7S2G5B6-F1
#
_cell.length_a   1.000
_cell.length_b   1.000
_cell.length_c   1.000
_cell.angle_alpha   90.00
_cell.angle_beta   90.00
_cell.angle_gamma   90.00
#
_symmetry.space_group_name_H-M   'P 1'
#
loop_
_entity.id
_entity.type
_entity.pdbx_description
1 polymer ?
#
loop_
_entity_poly.entity_id
_entity_poly.type
_entity_poly.pdbx_seq_one_letter_code
_entity_poly.pdbx_strand_id
1 'polypeptide(L)'
;DLAHTVGNVPLQLHDWGCDFACWCTYKYLNSGPGNIAGAFVHERHAHASVADLPGRLTGWWGHRKEDRFEMEHHFVPSPGAQSFMLSNPPVLCIAALRASTELFAKAGMDKLRAKSLKLTAYLERLINAEIGHEYVEIITPADPEQRGCQLSLVFKGDMQQVHQALSKQGIVCDIRKPSVMRIAPAPLYNSFHDVFNFVRLLKTLVVAA
;
A
#
# COMPACT_ATOMS: atom_id res chain seq x y z
N ASP A 1 -5.02 -3.40 9.25
CA ASP A 1 -3.80 -3.22 8.43
C ASP A 1 -4.20 -2.65 7.07
N LEU A 2 -3.65 -1.50 6.71
CA LEU A 2 -3.93 -0.76 5.47
C LEU A 2 -2.70 -0.66 4.55
N ALA A 3 -1.72 -1.56 4.70
CA ALA A 3 -0.45 -1.51 3.98
C ALA A 3 -0.61 -1.54 2.45
N HIS A 4 -1.63 -2.21 1.92
CA HIS A 4 -1.94 -2.22 0.47
C HIS A 4 -3.06 -1.24 0.08
N THR A 5 -3.50 -0.39 1.01
CA THR A 5 -4.71 0.43 0.86
C THR A 5 -4.38 1.91 0.83
N VAL A 6 -3.56 2.40 1.76
CA VAL A 6 -3.15 3.82 1.80
C VAL A 6 -2.34 4.17 0.55
N GLY A 7 -2.75 5.26 -0.14
CA GLY A 7 -2.17 5.67 -1.42
C GLY A 7 -2.63 4.85 -2.64
N ASN A 8 -3.55 3.89 -2.46
CA ASN A 8 -4.08 3.03 -3.53
C ASN A 8 -5.58 3.26 -3.76
N VAL A 9 -6.39 3.19 -2.69
CA VAL A 9 -7.85 3.39 -2.75
C VAL A 9 -8.29 4.49 -1.77
N PRO A 10 -9.46 5.13 -2.00
CA PRO A 10 -10.01 6.10 -1.06
C PRO A 10 -10.26 5.50 0.33
N LEU A 11 -10.06 6.31 1.36
CA LEU A 11 -10.21 5.92 2.77
C LEU A 11 -10.92 7.03 3.53
N GLN A 12 -11.92 6.65 4.34
CA GLN A 12 -12.64 7.57 5.23
C GLN A 12 -12.71 6.94 6.64
N LEU A 13 -11.54 6.64 7.23
CA LEU A 13 -11.45 5.81 8.45
C LEU A 13 -12.29 6.34 9.62
N HIS A 14 -12.33 7.66 9.77
CA HIS A 14 -13.13 8.32 10.79
C HIS A 14 -14.62 8.13 10.54
N ASP A 15 -15.10 8.47 9.35
CA ASP A 15 -16.52 8.39 8.99
C ASP A 15 -17.03 6.94 8.95
N TRP A 16 -16.14 5.99 8.63
CA TRP A 16 -16.42 4.56 8.70
C TRP A 16 -16.42 4.00 10.11
N GLY A 17 -16.07 4.81 11.12
CA GLY A 17 -16.04 4.39 12.51
C GLY A 17 -14.97 3.34 12.81
N CYS A 18 -13.91 3.25 12.01
CA CYS A 18 -12.79 2.35 12.27
C CYS A 18 -12.15 2.71 13.60
N ASP A 19 -11.94 1.77 14.53
CA ASP A 19 -11.34 2.12 15.83
C ASP A 19 -9.85 2.43 15.71
N PHE A 20 -9.13 1.57 14.98
CA PHE A 20 -7.67 1.63 14.84
C PHE A 20 -7.24 1.16 13.46
N ALA A 21 -6.19 1.78 12.93
CA ALA A 21 -5.53 1.28 11.73
C ALA A 21 -4.03 1.53 11.76
N CYS A 22 -3.30 0.78 10.94
CA CYS A 22 -1.87 0.94 10.74
C CYS A 22 -1.54 0.71 9.27
N TRP A 23 -0.48 1.33 8.78
CA TRP A 23 0.01 1.15 7.40
C TRP A 23 1.51 1.38 7.33
N CYS A 24 2.12 0.86 6.28
CA CYS A 24 3.47 1.25 5.89
C CYS A 24 3.43 2.38 4.87
N THR A 25 4.54 3.11 4.73
CA THR A 25 4.68 4.20 3.76
C THR A 25 5.57 3.85 2.57
N TYR A 26 6.29 2.73 2.64
CA TYR A 26 7.24 2.31 1.61
C TYR A 26 6.61 1.57 0.41
N LYS A 27 5.29 1.33 0.44
CA LYS A 27 4.53 0.72 -0.68
C LYS A 27 4.00 1.83 -1.59
N TYR A 28 2.68 1.97 -1.73
CA TYR A 28 2.07 2.96 -2.62
C TYR A 28 2.43 4.40 -2.25
N LEU A 29 2.71 4.69 -0.98
CA LEU A 29 3.19 6.00 -0.51
C LEU A 29 4.67 6.29 -0.81
N ASN A 30 5.38 5.42 -1.53
CA ASN A 30 6.69 5.69 -2.16
C ASN A 30 7.75 6.38 -1.27
N SER A 31 7.74 6.14 0.04
CA SER A 31 8.63 6.89 0.95
C SER A 31 10.05 6.31 1.04
N GLY A 32 10.40 5.29 0.27
CA GLY A 32 11.69 4.59 0.38
C GLY A 32 11.67 3.40 1.35
N PRO A 33 12.68 2.51 1.29
CA PRO A 33 12.67 1.19 1.91
C PRO A 33 12.64 1.25 3.43
N GLY A 34 11.72 0.51 4.07
CA GLY A 34 11.66 0.38 5.53
C GLY A 34 11.39 1.69 6.29
N ASN A 35 10.85 2.71 5.63
CA ASN A 35 10.59 4.01 6.23
C ASN A 35 9.45 3.95 7.29
N ILE A 36 9.27 5.04 8.05
CA ILE A 36 8.32 5.25 9.14
C ILE A 36 6.89 4.82 8.78
N ALA A 37 6.26 4.03 9.63
CA ALA A 37 4.87 3.61 9.47
C ALA A 37 3.89 4.72 9.89
N GLY A 38 2.60 4.50 9.64
CA GLY A 38 1.52 5.33 10.17
C GLY A 38 0.55 4.51 11.02
N ALA A 39 -0.09 5.20 11.96
CA ALA A 39 -1.14 4.68 12.81
C ALA A 39 -2.29 5.67 12.89
N PHE A 40 -3.51 5.13 12.99
CA PHE A 40 -4.74 5.87 13.20
C PHE A 40 -5.41 5.32 14.46
N VAL A 41 -5.90 6.25 15.28
CA VAL A 41 -6.72 6.00 16.47
C VAL A 41 -7.94 6.90 16.33
N HIS A 42 -9.14 6.34 16.34
CA HIS A 42 -10.37 7.12 16.26
C HIS A 42 -10.47 8.08 17.46
N GLU A 43 -10.98 9.29 17.24
CA GLU A 43 -11.12 10.29 18.30
C GLU A 43 -11.94 9.84 19.51
N ARG A 44 -12.86 8.88 19.35
CA ARG A 44 -13.64 8.30 20.47
C ARG A 44 -12.75 7.64 21.52
N HIS A 45 -11.52 7.28 21.13
CA HIS A 45 -10.49 6.70 21.99
C HIS A 45 -9.41 7.73 22.41
N ALA A 46 -9.57 9.02 22.09
CA ALA A 46 -8.52 10.03 22.25
C ALA A 46 -8.11 10.28 23.71
N HIS A 47 -9.00 10.01 24.66
CA HIS A 47 -8.79 10.27 26.08
C HIS A 47 -8.70 8.99 26.92
N ALA A 48 -8.46 7.83 26.28
CA ALA A 48 -8.22 6.59 27.00
C ALA A 48 -7.01 6.73 27.94
N SER A 49 -7.23 6.47 29.23
CA SER A 49 -6.19 6.50 30.24
C SER A 49 -5.25 5.29 30.09
N VAL A 50 -4.11 5.33 30.78
CA VAL A 50 -3.22 4.17 30.86
C VAL A 50 -3.92 2.97 31.50
N ALA A 51 -4.82 3.21 32.47
CA ALA A 51 -5.59 2.17 33.13
C ALA A 51 -6.60 1.49 32.18
N ASP A 52 -7.13 2.24 31.20
CA ASP A 52 -8.07 1.70 30.20
C ASP A 52 -7.38 0.79 29.18
N LEU A 53 -6.03 0.83 29.08
CA LEU A 53 -5.22 0.14 28.08
C LEU A 53 -4.11 -0.70 28.75
N PRO A 54 -4.45 -1.77 29.48
CA PRO A 54 -3.47 -2.61 30.16
C PRO A 54 -2.46 -3.20 29.16
N GLY A 55 -1.17 -3.15 29.50
CA GLY A 55 -0.08 -3.67 28.66
C GLY A 55 0.39 -2.72 27.54
N ARG A 56 -0.14 -1.50 27.49
CA ARG A 56 0.34 -0.46 26.57
C ARG A 56 1.80 -0.10 26.84
N LEU A 57 2.61 -0.12 25.79
CA LEU A 57 3.96 0.45 25.84
C LEU A 57 3.86 1.98 25.90
N THR A 58 4.60 2.57 26.83
CA THR A 58 4.70 4.03 27.01
C THR A 58 6.13 4.47 26.74
N GLY A 59 6.27 5.69 26.24
CA GLY A 59 7.56 6.32 26.04
C GLY A 59 7.42 7.84 26.00
N TRP A 60 8.52 8.55 26.23
CA TRP A 60 8.51 10.00 26.47
C TRP A 60 7.89 10.82 25.34
N TRP A 61 7.90 10.35 24.09
CA TRP A 61 7.22 11.04 22.98
C TRP A 61 5.71 10.92 22.98
N GLY A 62 5.16 9.93 23.69
CA GLY A 62 3.74 9.76 23.92
C GLY A 62 3.24 10.62 25.08
N HIS A 63 4.14 11.19 25.88
CA HIS A 63 3.80 12.15 26.93
C HIS A 63 3.29 13.44 26.29
N ARG A 64 2.33 14.12 26.94
CA ARG A 64 1.77 15.40 26.48
C ARG A 64 2.87 16.40 26.16
N LYS A 65 2.63 17.29 25.20
CA LYS A 65 3.71 18.10 24.63
C LYS A 65 4.16 19.22 25.57
N GLU A 66 3.27 19.68 26.44
CA GLU A 66 3.39 20.89 27.25
C GLU A 66 4.55 20.81 28.27
N ASP A 67 4.74 19.64 28.88
CA ASP A 67 5.72 19.38 29.95
C ASP A 67 6.60 18.17 29.67
N ARG A 68 6.61 17.66 28.43
CA ARG A 68 7.43 16.51 28.01
C ARG A 68 8.90 16.59 28.45
N PHE A 69 9.45 17.80 28.43
CA PHE A 69 10.86 18.06 28.74
C PHE A 69 11.14 18.32 30.22
N GLU A 70 10.09 18.42 31.06
CA GLU A 70 10.26 18.39 32.53
C GLU A 70 10.69 17.01 33.02
N MET A 71 10.45 15.96 32.21
CA MET A 71 10.94 14.58 32.43
C MET A 71 10.50 13.98 33.78
N GLU A 72 9.32 14.40 34.25
CA GLU A 72 8.70 13.90 35.46
C GLU A 72 8.47 12.37 35.41
N HIS A 73 8.50 11.71 36.57
CA HIS A 73 8.35 10.25 36.67
C HIS A 73 6.91 9.75 36.51
N HIS A 74 5.95 10.64 36.27
CA HIS A 74 4.56 10.30 36.00
C HIS A 74 4.25 10.50 34.51
N PHE A 75 3.69 9.49 33.85
CA PHE A 75 3.35 9.58 32.43
C PHE A 75 1.95 10.17 32.24
N VAL A 76 1.86 11.31 31.56
CA VAL A 76 0.58 11.91 31.14
C VAL A 76 0.45 11.74 29.62
N PRO A 77 -0.47 10.89 29.12
CA PRO A 77 -0.58 10.62 27.70
C PRO A 77 -1.03 11.87 26.93
N SER A 78 -0.40 12.12 25.76
CA SER A 78 -0.98 12.98 24.72
C SER A 78 -2.36 12.44 24.30
N PRO A 79 -3.29 13.25 23.78
CA PRO A 79 -4.54 12.74 23.24
C PRO A 79 -4.32 11.93 21.95
N GLY A 80 -5.12 10.88 21.75
CA GLY A 80 -5.22 10.12 20.51
C GLY A 80 -3.97 9.33 20.14
N ALA A 81 -3.68 9.24 18.84
CA ALA A 81 -2.61 8.41 18.29
C ALA A 81 -1.20 8.82 18.75
N GLN A 82 -0.99 10.11 19.06
CA GLN A 82 0.30 10.61 19.55
C GLN A 82 0.73 9.91 20.84
N SER A 83 -0.24 9.53 21.66
CA SER A 83 -0.03 8.83 22.92
C SER A 83 0.73 7.51 22.75
N PHE A 84 0.66 6.88 21.57
CA PHE A 84 1.32 5.62 21.24
C PHE A 84 2.76 5.78 20.73
N MET A 85 3.28 7.01 20.62
CA MET A 85 4.67 7.24 20.22
C MET A 85 5.62 6.91 21.37
N LEU A 86 6.55 5.98 21.15
CA LEU A 86 7.52 5.60 22.19
C LEU A 86 8.73 6.52 22.21
N SER A 87 9.24 6.87 21.02
CA SER A 87 10.53 7.53 20.83
C SER A 87 10.41 8.74 19.91
N ASN A 88 11.50 9.53 19.86
CA ASN A 88 11.59 10.65 18.92
C ASN A 88 11.52 10.14 17.47
N PRO A 89 10.86 10.88 16.56
CA PRO A 89 10.67 10.41 15.21
C PRO A 89 11.95 10.63 14.36
N PRO A 90 12.30 9.69 13.47
CA PRO A 90 13.48 9.80 12.62
C PRO A 90 13.30 10.89 11.55
N VAL A 91 14.01 12.02 11.69
CA VAL A 91 13.79 13.21 10.84
C VAL A 91 14.04 12.98 9.34
N LEU A 92 15.06 12.20 8.97
CA LEU A 92 15.37 11.91 7.56
C LEU A 92 14.28 11.06 6.89
N CYS A 93 13.73 10.10 7.64
CA CYS A 93 12.60 9.27 7.24
C CYS A 93 11.36 10.12 6.96
N ILE A 94 11.06 11.07 7.85
CA ILE A 94 9.95 12.02 7.68
C ILE A 94 10.17 12.91 6.45
N ALA A 95 11.39 13.38 6.20
CA ALA A 95 11.70 14.21 5.04
C ALA A 95 11.40 13.49 3.72
N ALA A 96 11.77 12.20 3.61
CA ALA A 96 11.45 11.38 2.44
C ALA A 96 9.94 11.12 2.29
N LEU A 97 9.23 10.86 3.40
CA LEU A 97 7.77 10.72 3.39
C LEU A 97 7.07 12.01 2.96
N ARG A 98 7.56 13.17 3.43
CA ARG A 98 7.04 14.48 3.06
C ARG A 98 7.11 14.70 1.56
N ALA A 99 8.25 14.43 0.93
CA ALA A 99 8.40 14.57 -0.52
C ALA A 99 7.36 13.74 -1.29
N SER A 100 7.07 12.52 -0.85
CA SER A 100 6.04 11.71 -1.50
C SER A 100 4.62 12.23 -1.25
N THR A 101 4.29 12.56 0.01
CA THR A 101 2.94 13.06 0.36
C THR A 101 2.61 14.39 -0.31
N GLU A 102 3.59 15.24 -0.60
CA GLU A 102 3.42 16.45 -1.43
C GLU A 102 3.01 16.11 -2.88
N LEU A 103 3.56 15.04 -3.46
CA LEU A 103 3.13 14.55 -4.78
C LEU A 103 1.69 14.01 -4.75
N PHE A 104 1.33 13.27 -3.70
CA PHE A 104 -0.03 12.79 -3.50
C PHE A 104 -1.03 13.94 -3.34
N ALA A 105 -0.67 14.97 -2.57
CA ALA A 105 -1.49 16.16 -2.40
C ALA A 105 -1.68 16.92 -3.72
N LYS A 106 -0.62 17.03 -4.55
CA LYS A 106 -0.70 17.64 -5.88
C LYS A 106 -1.55 16.81 -6.86
N ALA A 107 -1.43 15.49 -6.82
CA ALA A 107 -2.17 14.60 -7.72
C ALA A 107 -3.65 14.48 -7.34
N GLY A 108 -3.95 14.35 -6.04
CA GLY A 108 -5.28 14.09 -5.49
C GLY A 108 -5.70 12.62 -5.61
N MET A 109 -6.23 12.06 -4.51
CA MET A 109 -6.61 10.64 -4.47
C MET A 109 -7.71 10.27 -5.46
N ASP A 110 -8.69 11.15 -5.71
CA ASP A 110 -9.78 10.88 -6.65
C ASP A 110 -9.27 10.69 -8.08
N LYS A 111 -8.33 11.54 -8.51
CA LYS A 111 -7.71 11.44 -9.84
C LYS A 111 -6.84 10.19 -9.95
N LEU A 112 -6.08 9.87 -8.90
CA LEU A 112 -5.28 8.64 -8.84
C LEU A 112 -6.17 7.39 -8.91
N ARG A 113 -7.27 7.35 -8.14
CA ARG A 113 -8.23 6.25 -8.18
C ARG A 113 -8.91 6.13 -9.54
N ALA A 114 -9.36 7.24 -10.13
CA ALA A 114 -9.96 7.24 -11.47
C ALA A 114 -8.99 6.71 -12.55
N LYS A 115 -7.70 7.05 -12.47
CA LYS A 115 -6.67 6.50 -13.37
C LYS A 115 -6.39 5.02 -13.07
N SER A 116 -6.29 4.63 -11.80
CA SER A 116 -6.08 3.24 -11.37
C SER A 116 -7.16 2.31 -11.92
N LEU A 117 -8.43 2.69 -11.79
CA LEU A 117 -9.56 1.94 -12.32
C LEU A 117 -9.40 1.66 -13.82
N LYS A 118 -9.02 2.68 -14.60
CA LYS A 118 -8.78 2.56 -16.05
C LYS A 118 -7.56 1.71 -16.37
N LEU A 119 -6.43 1.91 -15.67
CA LEU A 119 -5.19 1.13 -15.89
C LEU A 119 -5.41 -0.34 -15.61
N THR A 120 -6.00 -0.68 -14.46
CA THR A 120 -6.21 -2.07 -14.05
C THR A 120 -7.28 -2.73 -14.91
N ALA A 121 -8.35 -2.04 -15.29
CA ALA A 121 -9.34 -2.56 -16.24
C ALA A 121 -8.74 -2.77 -17.65
N TYR A 122 -7.81 -1.91 -18.07
CA TYR A 122 -7.10 -2.10 -19.34
C TYR A 122 -6.19 -3.34 -19.31
N LEU A 123 -5.44 -3.54 -18.21
CA LEU A 123 -4.65 -4.74 -17.98
C LEU A 123 -5.51 -6.00 -18.00
N GLU A 124 -6.60 -6.02 -17.22
CA GLU A 124 -7.56 -7.11 -17.17
C GLU A 124 -8.13 -7.44 -18.55
N ARG A 125 -8.57 -6.43 -19.29
CA ARG A 125 -9.12 -6.60 -20.65
C ARG A 125 -8.10 -7.20 -21.60
N LEU A 126 -6.86 -6.68 -21.61
CA LEU A 126 -5.82 -7.19 -22.50
C LEU A 126 -5.42 -8.62 -22.15
N ILE A 127 -5.32 -8.96 -20.86
CA ILE A 127 -5.06 -10.34 -20.44
C ILE A 127 -6.19 -11.25 -20.95
N ASN A 128 -7.45 -10.94 -20.66
CA ASN A 128 -8.57 -11.80 -21.07
C ASN A 128 -8.75 -11.90 -22.60
N ALA A 129 -8.38 -10.85 -23.35
CA ALA A 129 -8.52 -10.83 -24.80
C ALA A 129 -7.34 -11.46 -25.55
N GLU A 130 -6.13 -11.36 -25.02
CA GLU A 130 -4.91 -11.78 -25.72
C GLU A 130 -4.24 -13.02 -25.13
N ILE A 131 -4.55 -13.39 -23.88
CA ILE A 131 -3.97 -14.52 -23.16
C ILE A 131 -5.11 -15.46 -22.76
N GLY A 132 -5.06 -16.70 -23.24
CA GLY A 132 -6.07 -17.71 -22.93
C GLY A 132 -6.09 -18.10 -21.45
N HIS A 133 -7.27 -18.45 -20.94
CA HIS A 133 -7.48 -18.93 -19.57
C HIS A 133 -6.71 -20.22 -19.26
N GLU A 134 -6.35 -20.98 -20.29
CA GLU A 134 -5.47 -22.16 -20.21
C GLU A 134 -4.04 -21.81 -19.79
N TYR A 135 -3.61 -20.56 -19.95
CA TYR A 135 -2.28 -20.09 -19.53
C TYR A 135 -2.34 -19.32 -18.21
N VAL A 136 -3.25 -18.35 -18.11
CA VAL A 136 -3.32 -17.41 -16.99
C VAL A 136 -4.77 -17.16 -16.57
N GLU A 137 -5.02 -17.17 -15.27
CA GLU A 137 -6.32 -16.85 -14.67
C GLU A 137 -6.18 -15.68 -13.69
N ILE A 138 -7.07 -14.69 -13.78
CA ILE A 138 -7.12 -13.57 -12.84
C ILE A 138 -7.97 -14.00 -11.62
N ILE A 139 -7.35 -14.07 -10.43
CA ILE A 139 -8.07 -14.39 -9.17
C ILE A 139 -8.48 -13.16 -8.37
N THR A 140 -8.06 -11.97 -8.81
CA THR A 140 -8.54 -10.72 -8.20
C THR A 140 -9.99 -10.50 -8.62
N PRO A 141 -10.89 -10.03 -7.71
CA PRO A 141 -12.28 -9.77 -8.06
C PRO A 141 -12.41 -8.88 -9.30
N ALA A 142 -13.30 -9.28 -10.22
CA ALA A 142 -13.56 -8.52 -11.45
C ALA A 142 -14.27 -7.19 -11.18
N ASP A 143 -15.07 -7.11 -10.10
CA ASP A 143 -15.72 -5.88 -9.65
C ASP A 143 -14.65 -4.83 -9.30
N PRO A 144 -14.58 -3.69 -10.02
CA PRO A 144 -13.59 -2.66 -9.79
C PRO A 144 -13.63 -2.05 -8.38
N GLU A 145 -14.78 -2.10 -7.70
CA GLU A 145 -14.94 -1.61 -6.32
C GLU A 145 -14.42 -2.60 -5.27
N GLN A 146 -14.18 -3.86 -5.65
CA GLN A 146 -13.61 -4.90 -4.79
C GLN A 146 -12.10 -5.10 -5.04
N ARG A 147 -11.43 -4.17 -5.73
CA ARG A 147 -9.98 -4.23 -5.99
C ARG A 147 -9.28 -2.87 -6.01
N GLY A 148 -7.97 -2.91 -5.74
CA GLY A 148 -7.05 -1.79 -5.95
C GLY A 148 -6.33 -1.86 -7.30
N CYS A 149 -5.10 -1.32 -7.36
CA CYS A 149 -4.27 -1.37 -8.56
C CYS A 149 -3.83 -2.79 -8.98
N GLN A 150 -3.73 -3.73 -8.03
CA GLN A 150 -3.11 -5.04 -8.23
C GLN A 150 -4.09 -6.05 -8.85
N LEU A 151 -3.63 -6.77 -9.87
CA LEU A 151 -4.18 -8.07 -10.29
C LEU A 151 -3.21 -9.19 -9.89
N SER A 152 -3.76 -10.23 -9.30
CA SER A 152 -3.09 -11.49 -9.02
C SER A 152 -3.45 -12.49 -10.12
N LEU A 153 -2.42 -12.97 -10.82
CA LEU A 153 -2.52 -13.85 -11.98
C LEU A 153 -2.02 -15.24 -11.60
N VAL A 154 -2.88 -16.25 -11.67
CA VAL A 154 -2.52 -17.67 -11.51
C VAL A 154 -2.04 -18.21 -12.85
N PHE A 155 -0.82 -18.71 -12.88
CA PHE A 155 -0.21 -19.34 -14.04
C PHE A 155 -0.47 -20.86 -13.99
N LYS A 156 -0.85 -21.44 -15.13
CA LYS A 156 -1.05 -22.89 -15.25
C LYS A 156 0.25 -23.62 -15.63
N GLY A 157 1.19 -22.92 -16.29
CA GLY A 157 2.54 -23.40 -16.63
C GLY A 157 3.63 -22.97 -15.63
N ASP A 158 4.89 -23.00 -16.06
CA ASP A 158 6.04 -22.62 -15.22
C ASP A 158 6.12 -21.09 -15.01
N MET A 159 5.46 -20.61 -13.96
CA MET A 159 5.49 -19.21 -13.53
C MET A 159 6.92 -18.70 -13.27
N GLN A 160 7.82 -19.54 -12.74
CA GLN A 160 9.17 -19.08 -12.39
C GLN A 160 9.99 -18.79 -13.64
N GLN A 161 9.88 -19.64 -14.66
CA GLN A 161 10.53 -19.39 -15.96
C GLN A 161 10.01 -18.10 -16.58
N VAL A 162 8.68 -17.90 -16.60
CA VAL A 162 8.07 -16.66 -17.13
C VAL A 162 8.51 -15.44 -16.34
N HIS A 163 8.52 -15.50 -15.00
CA HIS A 163 8.98 -14.42 -14.12
C HIS A 163 10.45 -14.03 -14.37
N GLN A 164 11.32 -15.01 -14.52
CA GLN A 164 12.72 -14.79 -14.83
C GLN A 164 12.90 -14.14 -16.22
N ALA A 165 12.14 -14.58 -17.21
CA ALA A 165 12.16 -14.00 -18.55
C ALA A 165 11.66 -12.55 -18.56
N LEU A 166 10.56 -12.25 -17.84
CA LEU A 166 10.07 -10.89 -17.63
C LEU A 166 11.13 -10.01 -16.94
N SER A 167 11.77 -10.52 -15.89
CA SER A 167 12.81 -9.80 -15.14
C SER A 167 14.02 -9.46 -16.01
N LYS A 168 14.43 -10.37 -16.91
CA LYS A 168 15.51 -10.11 -17.90
C LYS A 168 15.16 -9.00 -18.89
N GLN A 169 13.87 -8.73 -19.11
CA GLN A 169 13.38 -7.63 -19.94
C GLN A 169 13.08 -6.35 -19.11
N GLY A 170 13.48 -6.32 -17.84
CA GLY A 170 13.30 -5.16 -16.97
C GLY A 170 11.91 -5.02 -16.35
N ILE A 171 11.02 -6.01 -16.50
CA ILE A 171 9.71 -6.01 -15.86
C ILE A 171 9.85 -6.48 -14.41
N VAL A 172 9.53 -5.60 -13.46
CA VAL A 172 9.58 -5.89 -12.03
C VAL A 172 8.18 -6.21 -11.52
N CYS A 173 8.00 -7.44 -11.04
CA CYS A 173 6.76 -7.90 -10.40
C CYS A 173 7.08 -8.93 -9.31
N ASP A 174 6.12 -9.11 -8.39
CA ASP A 174 6.23 -10.05 -7.28
C ASP A 174 5.59 -11.40 -7.63
N ILE A 175 6.17 -12.48 -7.11
CA ILE A 175 5.59 -13.83 -7.20
C ILE A 175 5.21 -14.36 -5.82
N ARG A 176 4.13 -15.13 -5.79
CA ARG A 176 3.62 -15.88 -4.66
C ARG A 176 3.51 -17.33 -5.09
N LYS A 177 4.44 -18.14 -4.55
CA LYS A 177 4.48 -19.58 -4.80
C LYS A 177 3.14 -20.22 -4.39
N PRO A 178 2.69 -21.28 -5.09
CA PRO A 178 3.40 -21.92 -6.20
C PRO A 178 3.27 -21.20 -7.55
N SER A 179 2.19 -20.47 -7.82
CA SER A 179 1.80 -20.12 -9.19
C SER A 179 1.19 -18.73 -9.39
N VAL A 180 1.26 -17.82 -8.43
CA VAL A 180 0.65 -16.48 -8.54
C VAL A 180 1.70 -15.41 -8.81
N MET A 181 1.52 -14.59 -9.86
CA MET A 181 2.26 -13.34 -10.06
C MET A 181 1.36 -12.15 -9.77
N ARG A 182 1.87 -11.14 -9.07
CA ARG A 182 1.11 -9.93 -8.70
C ARG A 182 1.59 -8.74 -9.52
N ILE A 183 0.70 -8.20 -10.33
CA ILE A 183 0.95 -7.07 -11.23
C ILE A 183 0.14 -5.87 -10.74
N ALA A 184 0.81 -4.77 -10.38
CA ALA A 184 0.16 -3.59 -9.80
C ALA A 184 0.58 -2.29 -10.49
N PRO A 185 -0.01 -1.94 -11.66
CA PRO A 185 0.27 -0.68 -12.32
C PRO A 185 -0.17 0.51 -11.43
N ALA A 186 0.78 1.25 -10.89
CA ALA A 186 0.52 2.36 -9.99
C ALA A 186 0.18 3.63 -10.78
N PRO A 187 -0.94 4.32 -10.50
CA PRO A 187 -1.42 5.44 -11.32
C PRO A 187 -0.47 6.65 -11.31
N LEU A 188 0.39 6.78 -10.30
CA LEU A 188 1.26 7.94 -10.17
C LEU A 188 2.38 7.95 -11.23
N TYR A 189 2.89 6.79 -11.62
CA TYR A 189 4.06 6.68 -12.50
C TYR A 189 3.95 5.61 -13.60
N ASN A 190 2.95 4.74 -13.59
CA ASN A 190 2.73 3.82 -14.72
C ASN A 190 1.81 4.42 -15.80
N SER A 191 2.09 4.02 -17.03
CA SER A 191 1.35 4.42 -18.22
C SER A 191 0.50 3.28 -18.78
N PHE A 192 -0.48 3.60 -19.63
CA PHE A 192 -1.20 2.58 -20.40
C PHE A 192 -0.28 1.85 -21.38
N HIS A 193 0.77 2.52 -21.84
CA HIS A 193 1.76 1.92 -22.73
C HIS A 193 2.60 0.86 -21.99
N ASP A 194 2.92 1.06 -20.71
CA ASP A 194 3.58 0.04 -19.87
C ASP A 194 2.73 -1.22 -19.79
N VAL A 195 1.42 -1.06 -19.56
CA VAL A 195 0.45 -2.16 -19.50
C VAL A 195 0.37 -2.90 -20.83
N PHE A 196 0.31 -2.18 -21.95
CA PHE A 196 0.29 -2.78 -23.28
C PHE A 196 1.56 -3.60 -23.55
N ASN A 197 2.74 -3.01 -23.33
CA ASN A 197 4.02 -3.69 -23.55
C ASN A 197 4.18 -4.91 -22.65
N PHE A 198 3.74 -4.80 -21.39
CA PHE A 198 3.72 -5.93 -20.46
C PHE A 198 2.90 -7.10 -21.00
N VAL A 199 1.65 -6.87 -21.42
CA VAL A 199 0.78 -7.97 -21.91
C VAL A 199 1.31 -8.57 -23.20
N ARG A 200 1.83 -7.75 -24.13
CA ARG A 200 2.45 -8.23 -25.37
C ARG A 200 3.63 -9.16 -25.10
N LEU A 201 4.52 -8.79 -24.19
CA LEU A 201 5.64 -9.63 -23.78
C LEU A 201 5.16 -10.89 -23.05
N LEU A 202 4.23 -10.74 -22.11
CA LEU A 202 3.68 -11.86 -21.32
C LEU A 202 3.09 -12.93 -22.24
N LYS A 203 2.29 -12.52 -23.23
CA LYS A 203 1.71 -13.42 -24.24
C LYS A 203 2.76 -14.28 -24.94
N THR A 204 3.84 -13.67 -25.42
CA THR A 204 4.93 -14.40 -26.08
C THR A 204 5.59 -15.40 -25.14
N LEU A 205 5.74 -15.05 -23.86
CA LEU A 205 6.40 -15.90 -22.88
C LEU A 205 5.53 -17.08 -22.42
N VAL A 206 4.22 -16.88 -22.23
CA VAL A 206 3.34 -17.96 -21.75
C VAL A 206 2.94 -18.95 -22.85
N VAL A 207 2.93 -18.54 -24.12
CA VAL A 207 2.66 -19.44 -25.25
C VAL A 207 3.88 -20.29 -25.61
N ALA A 208 5.08 -19.80 -25.32
CA ALA A 208 6.34 -20.49 -25.60
C ALA A 208 6.80 -21.44 -24.47
N ALA A 209 6.21 -21.35 -23.28
CA ALA A 209 6.54 -22.12 -22.09
C ALA A 209 5.59 -23.31 -21.91
#